data_AF-A0AAV4KN57-F1
#
_entry.id   AF-A0AAV4KN57-F1
#
_cell.length_a   1.000
_cell.length_b   1.000
_cell.length_c   1.000
_cell.angle_alpha   90.00
_cell.angle_beta   90.00
_cell.angle_gamma   90.00
#
_symmetry.space_group_name_H-M   'P 1'
#
loop_
_entity.id
_entity.type
_entity.pdbx_description
1 polymer ?
#
loop_
_entity_poly.entity_id
_entity_poly.type
_entity_poly.pdbx_seq_one_letter_code
_entity_poly.pdbx_strand_id
1 'polypeptide(L)'
;MNPHETAPTGSVRAAPTDSAPAAPAGPAPTDPAPAASVRAALVERWGEPLPRVRAKLSPVLHPWLRRFVELSPYVVVASADGDGRCVASPRGGAPGFVRVLDERTLFLPEESGNRLLQTLGNLERSPGVGLLFLLPGMPETARVNGRAEPLTRGDPRWAALPLDAAERERLLWGSLVHVEEAYYHCGRAARFAELWDTARINRNQTDPPLPKRPAPVIEGEKHVRHGRPVHGVRGGEPVPETGAVRPAG
;
A
#
# COMPACT_ATOMS: atom_id res chain seq x y z
N MET A 1 -36.69 -79.30 -23.42
CA MET A 1 -35.85 -78.42 -22.59
C MET A 1 -34.42 -78.92 -22.70
N ASN A 2 -33.50 -78.03 -23.03
CA ASN A 2 -32.24 -78.31 -23.74
C ASN A 2 -31.18 -79.10 -22.96
N PRO A 3 -30.22 -79.73 -23.68
CA PRO A 3 -29.20 -80.65 -23.16
C PRO A 3 -27.81 -79.98 -23.04
N HIS A 4 -26.78 -80.79 -22.73
CA HIS A 4 -25.33 -80.49 -22.73
C HIS A 4 -24.76 -79.77 -21.49
N GLU A 5 -23.55 -79.97 -20.99
CA GLU A 5 -22.43 -80.93 -21.10
C GLU A 5 -21.32 -80.37 -20.16
N THR A 6 -20.45 -81.22 -19.64
CA THR A 6 -19.01 -80.98 -19.29
C THR A 6 -18.52 -79.74 -18.48
N ALA A 7 -17.67 -80.04 -17.49
CA ALA A 7 -16.72 -79.12 -16.82
C ALA A 7 -15.56 -78.69 -17.79
N PRO A 8 -14.53 -77.85 -17.43
CA PRO A 8 -14.16 -77.23 -16.14
C PRO A 8 -13.57 -75.77 -16.23
N THR A 9 -12.96 -75.30 -15.13
CA THR A 9 -11.87 -74.29 -15.00
C THR A 9 -12.13 -72.79 -15.27
N GLY A 10 -11.79 -71.93 -14.30
CA GLY A 10 -11.55 -70.49 -14.56
C GLY A 10 -11.61 -69.54 -13.35
N SER A 11 -10.50 -69.42 -12.63
CA SER A 11 -9.95 -68.18 -12.04
C SER A 11 -10.91 -67.12 -11.43
N VAL A 12 -10.93 -67.02 -10.10
CA VAL A 12 -10.98 -65.71 -9.42
C VAL A 12 -9.87 -65.68 -8.35
N ARG A 13 -8.88 -64.81 -8.59
CA ARG A 13 -7.80 -64.46 -7.68
C ARG A 13 -8.38 -63.87 -6.39
N ALA A 14 -8.15 -64.50 -5.25
CA ALA A 14 -8.21 -63.82 -3.96
C ALA A 14 -6.89 -63.06 -3.75
N ALA A 15 -6.97 -61.75 -3.58
CA ALA A 15 -5.82 -60.92 -3.23
C ALA A 15 -5.38 -61.24 -1.79
N PRO A 16 -4.07 -61.41 -1.50
CA PRO A 16 -3.59 -61.49 -0.14
C PRO A 16 -3.74 -60.12 0.53
N THR A 17 -4.49 -60.06 1.63
CA THR A 17 -4.53 -58.94 2.57
C THR A 17 -3.20 -58.87 3.32
N ASP A 18 -2.27 -58.09 2.81
CA ASP A 18 -1.04 -57.74 3.53
C ASP A 18 -1.22 -56.34 4.15
N SER A 19 -1.81 -56.32 5.34
CA SER A 19 -1.87 -55.14 6.20
C SER A 19 -0.67 -55.16 7.13
N ALA A 20 0.48 -54.76 6.62
CA ALA A 20 1.61 -54.39 7.48
C ALA A 20 1.21 -53.14 8.31
N PRO A 21 1.45 -53.12 9.64
CA PRO A 21 1.17 -51.94 10.44
C PRO A 21 2.06 -50.77 10.01
N ALA A 22 1.44 -49.62 9.78
CA ALA A 22 2.15 -48.38 9.47
C ALA A 22 3.20 -48.09 10.55
N ALA A 23 4.44 -47.84 10.13
CA ALA A 23 5.50 -47.38 11.00
C ALA A 23 5.03 -46.10 11.74
N PRO A 24 5.34 -45.95 13.04
CA PRO A 24 4.95 -44.74 13.76
C PRO A 24 5.58 -43.53 13.06
N ALA A 25 4.75 -42.53 12.75
CA ALA A 25 5.21 -41.26 12.22
C ALA A 25 6.32 -40.74 13.14
N GLY A 26 7.51 -40.53 12.58
CA GLY A 26 8.61 -39.90 13.31
C GLY A 26 8.14 -38.56 13.87
N PRO A 27 8.74 -38.09 14.98
CA PRO A 27 8.35 -36.82 15.58
C PRO A 27 8.39 -35.74 14.48
N ALA A 28 7.28 -35.01 14.33
CA ALA A 28 7.23 -33.85 13.46
C ALA A 28 8.48 -32.99 13.72
N PRO A 29 9.13 -32.43 12.69
CA PRO A 29 10.27 -31.56 12.90
C PRO A 29 9.84 -30.48 13.89
N THR A 30 10.35 -30.57 15.12
CA THR A 30 10.14 -29.54 16.13
C THR A 30 10.75 -28.29 15.55
N ASP A 31 9.93 -27.26 15.36
CA ASP A 31 10.41 -25.93 15.01
C ASP A 31 11.62 -25.63 15.90
N PRO A 32 12.75 -25.19 15.33
CA PRO A 32 13.91 -24.85 16.15
C PRO A 32 13.46 -23.85 17.20
N ALA A 33 13.82 -24.10 18.46
CA ALA A 33 13.51 -23.20 19.57
C ALA A 33 13.82 -21.76 19.13
N PRO A 34 12.88 -20.80 19.32
CA PRO A 34 13.04 -19.47 18.76
C PRO A 34 14.37 -18.90 19.24
N ALA A 35 15.23 -18.51 18.30
CA ALA A 35 16.49 -17.84 18.60
C ALA A 35 16.22 -16.73 19.61
N ALA A 36 17.08 -16.61 20.64
CA ALA A 36 16.93 -15.60 21.69
C ALA A 36 16.58 -14.24 21.06
N SER A 37 15.49 -13.62 21.51
CA SER A 37 14.96 -12.43 20.86
C SER A 37 16.00 -11.32 20.83
N VAL A 38 16.32 -10.80 19.64
CA VAL A 38 17.19 -9.62 19.48
C VAL A 38 16.68 -8.47 20.35
N ARG A 39 15.35 -8.28 20.41
CA ARG A 39 14.74 -7.26 21.27
C ARG A 39 15.11 -7.48 22.74
N ALA A 40 15.05 -8.72 23.23
CA ALA A 40 15.39 -9.03 24.62
C ALA A 40 16.86 -8.68 24.92
N ALA A 41 17.78 -9.07 24.03
CA ALA A 41 19.20 -8.72 24.17
C ALA A 41 19.45 -7.20 24.17
N LEU A 42 18.72 -6.44 23.34
CA LEU A 42 18.85 -4.97 23.32
C LEU A 42 18.25 -4.31 24.57
N VAL A 43 17.15 -4.84 25.09
CA VAL A 43 16.55 -4.37 26.36
C VAL A 43 17.47 -4.67 27.54
N GLU A 44 18.11 -5.84 27.56
CA GLU A 44 19.10 -6.18 28.58
C GLU A 44 20.29 -5.20 28.55
N ARG A 45 20.76 -4.85 27.34
CA ARG A 45 21.91 -3.95 27.17
C ARG A 45 21.61 -2.47 27.46
N TRP A 46 20.46 -1.96 27.04
CA TRP A 46 20.16 -0.52 27.05
C TRP A 46 18.99 -0.14 27.96
N GLY A 47 18.39 -1.11 28.64
CA GLY A 47 17.26 -0.94 29.52
C GLY A 47 15.93 -0.82 28.76
N GLU A 48 14.87 -0.83 29.56
CA GLU A 48 13.51 -0.64 29.06
C GLU A 48 13.20 0.86 28.82
N PRO A 49 12.26 1.20 27.91
CA PRO A 49 11.84 2.58 27.71
C PRO A 49 11.39 3.28 29.00
N LEU A 50 11.71 4.57 29.14
CA LEU A 50 11.27 5.36 30.29
C LEU A 50 9.73 5.31 30.42
N PRO A 51 9.16 5.31 31.64
CA PRO A 51 7.70 5.25 31.83
C PRO A 51 6.92 6.31 31.04
N ARG A 52 7.43 7.55 30.97
CA ARG A 52 6.85 8.64 30.17
C ARG A 52 6.79 8.35 28.66
N VAL A 53 7.70 7.55 28.13
CA VAL A 53 7.72 7.17 26.71
C VAL A 53 6.61 6.16 26.43
N ARG A 54 6.41 5.20 27.34
CA ARG A 54 5.31 4.24 27.24
C ARG A 54 3.95 4.89 27.43
N ALA A 55 3.82 5.80 28.40
CA ALA A 55 2.59 6.51 28.70
C ALA A 55 2.07 7.38 27.52
N LYS A 56 2.91 7.60 26.51
CA LYS A 56 2.54 8.31 25.29
C LYS A 56 1.64 7.47 24.36
N LEU A 57 1.74 6.15 24.44
CA LEU A 57 0.95 5.22 23.63
C LEU A 57 -0.45 5.22 24.23
N SER A 58 -1.39 5.85 23.52
CA SER A 58 -2.78 5.97 23.95
C SER A 58 -3.64 4.93 23.23
N PRO A 59 -4.58 4.23 23.91
CA PRO A 59 -5.52 3.34 23.22
C PRO A 59 -6.62 4.10 22.45
N VAL A 60 -6.58 5.44 22.46
CA VAL A 60 -7.59 6.33 21.87
C VAL A 60 -6.96 7.58 21.25
N LEU A 61 -7.68 8.21 20.32
CA LEU A 61 -7.40 9.53 19.77
C LEU A 61 -7.79 10.63 20.77
N HIS A 62 -6.92 10.90 21.74
CA HIS A 62 -7.12 12.03 22.63
C HIS A 62 -7.16 13.37 21.86
N PRO A 63 -7.67 14.48 22.44
CA PRO A 63 -8.03 15.69 21.69
C PRO A 63 -6.95 16.25 20.76
N TRP A 64 -5.68 16.22 21.18
CA TRP A 64 -4.57 16.69 20.34
C TRP A 64 -4.36 15.79 19.10
N LEU A 65 -4.40 14.46 19.25
CA LEU A 65 -4.23 13.53 18.12
C LEU A 65 -5.41 13.63 17.16
N ARG A 66 -6.63 13.71 17.68
CA ARG A 66 -7.83 13.98 16.90
C ARG A 66 -7.64 15.23 16.04
N ARG A 67 -7.25 16.35 16.67
CA ARG A 67 -7.05 17.61 15.96
C ARG A 67 -5.94 17.50 14.90
N PHE A 68 -4.86 16.78 15.19
CA PHE A 68 -3.79 16.55 14.23
C PHE A 68 -4.28 15.78 13.01
N VAL A 69 -5.04 14.69 13.21
CA VAL A 69 -5.64 13.90 12.12
C VAL A 69 -6.59 14.75 11.28
N GLU A 70 -7.48 15.51 11.91
CA GLU A 70 -8.43 16.41 11.23
C GLU A 70 -7.75 17.49 10.40
N LEU A 71 -6.55 17.93 10.79
CA LEU A 71 -5.79 18.93 10.03
C LEU A 71 -4.90 18.33 8.94
N SER A 72 -4.60 17.03 9.02
CA SER A 72 -3.60 16.40 8.16
C SER A 72 -4.14 16.20 6.74
N PRO A 73 -3.51 16.81 5.71
CA PRO A 73 -3.89 16.60 4.32
C PRO A 73 -3.22 15.34 3.72
N TYR A 74 -2.40 14.63 4.48
CA TYR A 74 -1.60 13.52 4.00
C TYR A 74 -1.46 12.41 5.05
N VAL A 75 -1.60 11.16 4.60
CA VAL A 75 -1.39 9.97 5.42
C VAL A 75 -0.66 8.90 4.62
N VAL A 76 0.25 8.18 5.28
CA VAL A 76 0.80 6.92 4.76
C VAL A 76 0.07 5.76 5.44
N VAL A 77 -0.48 4.87 4.63
CA VAL A 77 -1.22 3.69 5.06
C VAL A 77 -0.33 2.47 4.88
N ALA A 78 0.18 1.95 5.99
CA ALA A 78 0.91 0.70 6.06
C ALA A 78 -0.06 -0.46 6.30
N SER A 79 0.01 -1.47 5.45
CA SER A 79 -0.73 -2.73 5.58
C SER A 79 0.18 -3.87 5.12
N ALA A 80 -0.08 -5.08 5.60
CA ALA A 80 0.64 -6.28 5.17
C ALA A 80 -0.35 -7.40 4.93
N ASP A 81 -0.04 -8.31 4.02
CA ASP A 81 -0.79 -9.56 3.90
C ASP A 81 -0.37 -10.60 4.94
N GLY A 82 -1.03 -11.77 4.91
CA GLY A 82 -0.72 -12.89 5.82
C GLY A 82 0.70 -13.46 5.66
N ASP A 83 1.37 -13.20 4.53
CA ASP A 83 2.75 -13.62 4.27
C ASP A 83 3.78 -12.55 4.68
N GLY A 84 3.32 -11.42 5.23
CA GLY A 84 4.17 -10.29 5.62
C GLY A 84 4.61 -9.39 4.47
N ARG A 85 3.99 -9.49 3.28
CA ARG A 85 4.26 -8.56 2.17
C ARG A 85 3.60 -7.21 2.47
N CYS A 86 4.44 -6.21 2.72
CA CYS A 86 3.99 -4.89 3.13
C CYS A 86 3.75 -3.93 1.95
N VAL A 87 2.77 -3.05 2.12
CA VAL A 87 2.53 -1.89 1.27
C VAL A 87 2.43 -0.66 2.14
N ALA A 88 3.17 0.40 1.77
CA ALA A 88 3.05 1.74 2.33
C ALA A 88 2.44 2.67 1.28
N SER A 89 1.13 2.89 1.37
CA SER A 89 0.36 3.64 0.39
C SER A 89 0.20 5.10 0.84
N PRO A 90 0.80 6.08 0.15
CA PRO A 90 0.55 7.49 0.42
C PRO A 90 -0.83 7.91 -0.10
N ARG A 91 -1.56 8.66 0.72
CA ARG A 91 -2.87 9.22 0.37
C ARG A 91 -2.90 10.70 0.72
N GLY A 92 -3.50 11.48 -0.16
CA GLY A 92 -3.67 12.91 0.02
C GLY A 92 -5.12 13.32 -0.16
N GLY A 93 -5.51 14.38 0.54
CA GLY A 93 -6.84 14.99 0.44
C GLY A 93 -6.86 16.36 1.11
N ALA A 94 -7.99 17.04 1.07
CA ALA A 94 -8.18 18.25 1.87
C ALA A 94 -8.10 17.91 3.38
N PRO A 95 -7.69 18.85 4.25
CA PRO A 95 -7.77 18.66 5.69
C PRO A 95 -9.14 18.12 6.11
N GLY A 96 -9.12 17.04 6.90
CA GLY A 96 -10.32 16.35 7.36
C GLY A 96 -10.81 15.23 6.44
N PHE A 97 -10.13 14.93 5.31
CA PHE A 97 -10.53 13.85 4.41
C PHE A 97 -10.60 12.50 5.14
N VAL A 98 -9.68 12.21 6.05
CA VAL A 98 -9.85 11.12 7.04
C VAL A 98 -10.77 11.61 8.15
N ARG A 99 -11.94 11.00 8.27
CA ARG A 99 -12.95 11.39 9.25
C ARG A 99 -12.64 10.75 10.59
N VAL A 100 -12.58 11.56 11.64
CA VAL A 100 -12.62 11.06 13.02
C VAL A 100 -14.09 10.85 13.39
N LEU A 101 -14.53 9.60 13.48
CA LEU A 101 -15.92 9.27 13.82
C LEU A 101 -16.11 9.36 15.35
N ASP A 102 -15.15 8.84 16.10
CA ASP A 102 -15.09 8.90 17.56
C ASP A 102 -13.64 8.73 18.05
N GLU A 103 -13.42 8.59 19.36
CA GLU A 103 -12.08 8.45 19.96
C GLU A 103 -11.35 7.15 19.56
N ARG A 104 -12.07 6.17 19.03
CA ARG A 104 -11.60 4.83 18.68
C ARG A 104 -11.84 4.44 17.22
N THR A 105 -12.47 5.30 16.43
CA THR A 105 -12.85 4.95 15.06
C THR A 105 -12.55 6.09 14.09
N LEU A 106 -11.83 5.76 13.01
CA LEU A 106 -11.64 6.62 11.86
C LEU A 106 -12.36 6.05 10.64
N PHE A 107 -12.80 6.91 9.74
CA PHE A 107 -13.14 6.52 8.38
C PHE A 107 -12.09 7.08 7.40
N LEU A 108 -11.41 6.17 6.72
CA LEU A 108 -10.37 6.43 5.74
C LEU A 108 -10.96 6.23 4.34
N PRO A 109 -11.23 7.31 3.59
CA PRO A 109 -11.83 7.21 2.26
C PRO A 109 -10.84 6.67 1.21
N GLU A 110 -11.35 6.02 0.18
CA GLU A 110 -10.59 5.51 -0.97
C GLU A 110 -11.15 6.04 -2.29
N GLU A 111 -10.28 6.68 -3.07
CA GLU A 111 -10.60 7.29 -4.36
C GLU A 111 -10.15 6.41 -5.53
N SER A 112 -10.47 6.82 -6.76
CA SER A 112 -10.20 6.02 -7.97
C SER A 112 -8.73 5.70 -8.27
N GLY A 113 -7.78 6.36 -7.59
CA GLY A 113 -6.37 5.99 -7.50
C GLY A 113 -5.72 5.33 -8.72
N ASN A 114 -4.80 4.39 -8.47
CA ASN A 114 -4.18 3.54 -9.50
C ASN A 114 -4.94 2.21 -9.71
N ARG A 115 -6.05 2.01 -8.98
CA ARG A 115 -6.89 0.79 -8.99
C ARG A 115 -6.16 -0.54 -8.73
N LEU A 116 -4.95 -0.51 -8.18
CA LEU A 116 -4.23 -1.73 -7.80
C LEU A 116 -4.84 -2.40 -6.56
N LEU A 117 -5.65 -1.68 -5.77
CA LEU A 117 -6.38 -2.18 -4.60
C LEU A 117 -5.50 -2.95 -3.61
N GLN A 118 -4.23 -2.59 -3.51
CA GLN A 118 -3.25 -3.35 -2.72
C GLN A 118 -3.59 -3.34 -1.23
N THR A 119 -4.00 -2.19 -0.68
CA THR A 119 -4.46 -2.12 0.70
C THR A 119 -5.70 -2.99 0.91
N LEU A 120 -6.69 -2.93 0.02
CA LEU A 120 -7.89 -3.78 0.11
C LEU A 120 -7.52 -5.27 0.14
N GLY A 121 -6.71 -5.73 -0.81
CA GLY A 121 -6.30 -7.13 -0.87
C GLY A 121 -5.50 -7.57 0.37
N ASN A 122 -4.72 -6.67 0.97
CA ASN A 122 -4.07 -6.94 2.25
C ASN A 122 -5.09 -7.08 3.39
N LEU A 123 -6.07 -6.14 3.49
CA LEU A 123 -7.08 -6.13 4.54
C LEU A 123 -7.96 -7.39 4.56
N GLU A 124 -8.25 -7.96 3.38
CA GLU A 124 -8.99 -9.23 3.27
C GLU A 124 -8.23 -10.42 3.87
N ARG A 125 -6.89 -10.36 3.91
CA ARG A 125 -6.03 -11.42 4.45
C ARG A 125 -5.53 -11.13 5.86
N SER A 126 -5.39 -9.86 6.21
CA SER A 126 -4.90 -9.38 7.50
C SER A 126 -5.42 -7.96 7.76
N PRO A 127 -6.24 -7.75 8.80
CA PRO A 127 -6.88 -6.45 9.03
C PRO A 127 -5.93 -5.40 9.63
N GLY A 128 -4.69 -5.77 9.98
CA GLY A 128 -3.76 -4.87 10.67
C GLY A 128 -3.32 -3.69 9.80
N VAL A 129 -3.42 -2.48 10.36
CA VAL A 129 -2.99 -1.24 9.69
C VAL A 129 -2.17 -0.33 10.61
N GLY A 130 -1.23 0.39 10.00
CA GLY A 130 -0.54 1.52 10.60
C GLY A 130 -0.73 2.77 9.74
N LEU A 131 -1.18 3.86 10.34
CA LEU A 131 -1.39 5.14 9.70
C LEU A 131 -0.35 6.13 10.22
N LEU A 132 0.34 6.82 9.32
CA LEU A 132 1.26 7.91 9.65
C LEU A 132 0.76 9.20 9.01
N PHE A 133 0.24 10.10 9.83
CA PHE A 133 -0.27 11.40 9.42
C PHE A 133 0.85 12.44 9.41
N LEU A 134 0.87 13.23 8.34
CA LEU A 134 1.80 14.34 8.16
C LEU A 134 1.02 15.63 7.97
N LEU A 135 1.42 16.66 8.72
CA LEU A 135 0.89 18.01 8.62
C LEU A 135 2.01 18.93 8.12
N PRO A 136 1.94 19.46 6.88
CA PRO A 136 3.01 20.29 6.32
C PRO A 136 3.40 21.44 7.23
N GLY A 137 4.71 21.64 7.40
CA GLY A 137 5.26 22.66 8.31
C GLY A 137 5.32 22.26 9.78
N MET A 138 4.62 21.19 10.19
CA MET A 138 4.73 20.64 11.54
C MET A 138 5.78 19.52 11.55
N PRO A 139 6.82 19.62 12.39
CA PRO A 139 7.87 18.60 12.41
C PRO A 139 7.40 17.31 13.10
N GLU A 140 6.44 17.38 14.03
CA GLU A 140 5.81 16.22 14.64
C GLU A 140 4.89 15.48 13.65
N THR A 141 4.70 14.18 13.88
CA THR A 141 3.70 13.37 13.16
C THR A 141 2.71 12.76 14.14
N ALA A 142 1.55 12.30 13.65
CA ALA A 142 0.64 11.45 14.42
C ALA A 142 0.61 10.05 13.82
N ARG A 143 0.66 9.04 14.69
CA ARG A 143 0.56 7.63 14.33
C ARG A 143 -0.67 7.01 14.96
N VAL A 144 -1.35 6.20 14.17
CA VAL A 144 -2.51 5.40 14.59
C VAL A 144 -2.30 3.98 14.10
N ASN A 145 -2.26 3.01 15.00
CA ASN A 145 -2.21 1.59 14.68
C ASN A 145 -3.54 0.95 15.10
N GLY A 146 -3.96 -0.06 14.36
CA GLY A 146 -5.15 -0.81 14.71
C GLY A 146 -5.61 -1.75 13.61
N ARG A 147 -6.92 -1.93 13.49
CA ARG A 147 -7.55 -2.84 12.53
C ARG A 147 -8.45 -2.09 11.59
N ALA A 148 -8.40 -2.41 10.30
CA ALA A 148 -9.24 -1.81 9.29
C ALA A 148 -10.20 -2.82 8.67
N GLU A 149 -11.44 -2.40 8.54
CA GLU A 149 -12.50 -3.13 7.84
C GLU A 149 -12.83 -2.41 6.53
N PRO A 150 -12.76 -3.09 5.37
CA PRO A 150 -13.24 -2.53 4.11
C PRO A 150 -14.72 -2.21 4.17
N LEU A 151 -15.10 -1.06 3.62
CA LEU A 151 -16.47 -0.58 3.57
C LEU A 151 -16.80 -0.14 2.15
N THR A 152 -17.77 -0.82 1.53
CA THR A 152 -18.26 -0.46 0.19
C THR A 152 -19.47 0.46 0.29
N ARG A 153 -19.84 1.08 -0.84
CA ARG A 153 -21.05 1.92 -0.94
C ARG A 153 -22.35 1.17 -0.65
N GLY A 154 -22.36 -0.16 -0.79
CA GLY A 154 -23.53 -1.00 -0.51
C GLY A 154 -23.66 -1.41 0.95
N ASP A 155 -22.66 -1.15 1.80
CA ASP A 155 -22.73 -1.46 3.23
C ASP A 155 -23.69 -0.48 3.94
N PRO A 156 -24.61 -0.95 4.80
CA PRO A 156 -25.54 -0.08 5.54
C PRO A 156 -24.84 1.03 6.34
N ARG A 157 -23.63 0.80 6.84
CA ARG A 157 -22.85 1.77 7.61
C ARG A 157 -22.37 2.95 6.75
N TRP A 158 -22.28 2.79 5.43
CA TRP A 158 -21.88 3.86 4.50
C TRP A 158 -22.80 5.08 4.59
N ALA A 159 -24.10 4.86 4.80
CA ALA A 159 -25.09 5.92 4.92
C ALA A 159 -24.83 6.83 6.14
N ALA A 160 -24.33 6.26 7.24
CA ALA A 160 -24.08 6.98 8.49
C ALA A 160 -22.78 7.82 8.48
N LEU A 161 -21.93 7.67 7.46
CA LEU A 161 -20.68 8.42 7.38
C LEU A 161 -20.93 9.93 7.16
N PRO A 162 -20.10 10.80 7.77
CA PRO A 162 -20.19 12.26 7.59
C PRO A 162 -19.59 12.69 6.24
N LEU A 163 -20.23 12.26 5.16
CA LEU A 163 -19.85 12.53 3.76
C LEU A 163 -20.92 13.37 3.08
N ASP A 164 -20.48 14.39 2.34
CA ASP A 164 -21.36 15.17 1.47
C ASP A 164 -21.74 14.40 0.18
N ALA A 165 -22.62 14.99 -0.62
CA ALA A 165 -23.10 14.36 -1.85
C ALA A 165 -21.99 14.12 -2.88
N ALA A 166 -21.09 15.08 -3.06
CA ALA A 166 -19.98 15.00 -4.00
C ALA A 166 -18.96 13.94 -3.58
N GLU A 167 -18.69 13.83 -2.28
CA GLU A 167 -17.86 12.78 -1.71
C GLU A 167 -18.47 11.40 -1.92
N ARG A 168 -19.77 11.23 -1.66
CA ARG A 168 -20.46 9.94 -1.87
C ARG A 168 -20.47 9.50 -3.33
N GLU A 169 -20.49 10.45 -4.26
CA GLU A 169 -20.39 10.18 -5.69
C GLU A 169 -18.96 9.76 -6.09
N ARG A 170 -17.96 10.51 -5.62
CA ARG A 170 -16.55 10.37 -5.99
C ARG A 170 -15.85 9.17 -5.34
N LEU A 171 -16.19 8.84 -4.10
CA LEU A 171 -15.55 7.74 -3.37
C LEU A 171 -16.00 6.38 -3.91
N LEU A 172 -15.04 5.48 -4.10
CA LEU A 172 -15.32 4.13 -4.57
C LEU A 172 -15.67 3.20 -3.42
N TRP A 173 -14.92 3.32 -2.32
CA TRP A 173 -15.04 2.56 -1.07
C TRP A 173 -14.28 3.31 0.03
N GLY A 174 -14.11 2.70 1.20
CA GLY A 174 -13.25 3.21 2.25
C GLY A 174 -12.94 2.15 3.29
N SER A 175 -12.28 2.53 4.38
CA SER A 175 -11.99 1.64 5.50
C SER A 175 -12.43 2.26 6.81
N LEU A 176 -13.14 1.49 7.63
CA LEU A 176 -13.33 1.81 9.04
C LEU A 176 -12.11 1.33 9.80
N VAL A 177 -11.39 2.24 10.45
CA VAL A 177 -10.18 1.92 11.22
C VAL A 177 -10.49 2.01 12.69
N HIS A 178 -10.44 0.86 13.36
CA HIS A 178 -10.55 0.71 14.80
C HIS A 178 -9.17 0.92 15.43
N VAL A 179 -9.06 1.97 16.24
CA VAL A 179 -7.83 2.39 16.90
C VAL A 179 -7.52 1.45 18.06
N GLU A 180 -6.34 0.82 18.01
CA GLU A 180 -5.77 0.06 19.12
C GLU A 180 -4.69 0.86 19.85
N GLU A 181 -3.96 1.71 19.11
CA GLU A 181 -2.89 2.54 19.63
C GLU A 181 -2.76 3.84 18.81
N ALA A 182 -2.61 4.98 19.48
CA ALA A 182 -2.41 6.27 18.86
C ALA A 182 -1.42 7.11 19.67
N TYR A 183 -0.48 7.77 18.99
CA TYR A 183 0.55 8.60 19.62
C TYR A 183 1.17 9.55 18.61
N TYR A 184 1.67 10.69 19.09
CA TYR A 184 2.47 11.58 18.26
C TYR A 184 3.89 11.03 18.10
N HIS A 185 4.69 11.48 17.15
CA HIS A 185 6.12 11.18 17.09
C HIS A 185 6.90 12.48 17.11
N CYS A 186 8.02 12.51 17.84
CA CYS A 186 8.79 13.74 17.96
C CYS A 186 9.38 14.10 16.59
N GLY A 187 9.40 15.40 16.27
CA GLY A 187 9.85 15.85 14.96
C GLY A 187 11.35 15.81 14.71
N ARG A 188 12.13 15.05 15.48
CA ARG A 188 13.60 14.96 15.30
C ARG A 188 13.96 14.47 13.90
N ALA A 189 13.28 13.45 13.38
CA ALA A 189 13.52 12.92 12.05
C ALA A 189 13.25 13.97 10.95
N ALA A 190 12.10 14.66 11.02
CA ALA A 190 11.75 15.72 10.07
C ALA A 190 12.71 16.91 10.12
N ARG A 191 13.13 17.33 11.32
CA ARG A 191 14.12 18.40 11.50
C ARG A 191 15.49 18.01 10.96
N PHE A 192 15.98 16.82 11.31
CA PHE A 192 17.27 16.31 10.83
C PHE A 192 17.32 16.18 9.31
N ALA A 193 16.20 15.78 8.70
CA ALA A 193 16.08 15.66 7.25
C ALA A 193 15.80 16.99 6.54
N GLU A 194 15.58 18.10 7.27
CA GLU A 194 15.12 19.38 6.73
C GLU A 194 13.86 19.22 5.87
N LEU A 195 12.94 18.33 6.28
CA LEU A 195 11.81 17.89 5.45
C LEU A 195 10.89 19.05 5.02
N TRP A 196 10.77 20.05 5.89
CA TRP A 196 9.92 21.24 5.68
C TRP A 196 10.73 22.52 5.40
N ASP A 197 12.01 22.40 5.07
CA ASP A 197 12.84 23.56 4.70
C ASP A 197 12.40 24.11 3.34
N THR A 198 11.83 25.32 3.34
CA THR A 198 11.26 25.92 2.14
C THR A 198 12.31 26.27 1.11
N ALA A 199 13.54 26.61 1.52
CA ALA A 199 14.63 26.89 0.59
C ALA A 199 15.02 25.63 -0.18
N ARG A 200 15.12 24.48 0.49
CA ARG A 200 15.40 23.17 -0.12
C ARG A 200 14.26 22.70 -1.01
N ILE A 201 13.01 22.88 -0.57
CA ILE A 201 11.82 22.58 -1.38
C ILE A 201 11.84 23.39 -2.68
N ASN A 202 12.05 24.71 -2.58
CA ASN A 202 12.10 25.60 -3.74
C ASN A 202 13.23 25.21 -4.70
N ARG A 203 14.44 24.92 -4.19
CA ARG A 203 15.56 24.43 -5.02
C ARG A 203 15.19 23.17 -5.79
N ASN A 204 14.62 22.16 -5.13
CA ASN A 204 14.23 20.91 -5.78
C ASN A 204 13.10 21.08 -6.81
N GLN A 205 12.26 22.10 -6.67
CA GLN A 205 11.23 22.41 -7.67
C GLN A 205 11.81 23.13 -8.89
N THR A 206 12.78 24.02 -8.69
CA THR A 206 13.44 24.77 -9.77
C THR A 206 14.48 23.94 -10.52
N ASP A 207 15.28 23.15 -9.80
CA ASP A 207 16.32 22.28 -10.34
C ASP A 207 16.16 20.85 -9.74
N PRO A 208 15.27 20.03 -10.32
CA PRO A 208 14.97 18.71 -9.77
C PRO A 208 16.21 17.80 -9.75
N PRO A 209 16.57 17.20 -8.60
CA PRO A 209 17.75 16.36 -8.48
C PRO A 209 17.60 14.98 -9.15
N LEU A 210 16.41 14.67 -9.69
CA LEU A 210 16.11 13.41 -10.35
C LEU A 210 15.73 13.66 -11.82
N PRO A 211 16.15 12.78 -12.74
CA PRO A 211 15.66 12.82 -14.11
C PRO A 211 14.15 12.51 -14.15
N LYS A 212 13.53 12.71 -15.32
CA LYS A 212 12.13 12.33 -15.54
C LYS A 212 11.92 10.86 -15.17
N ARG A 213 10.81 10.59 -14.48
CA ARG A 213 10.42 9.23 -14.08
C ARG A 213 10.40 8.31 -15.32
N PRO A 214 11.05 7.14 -15.26
CA PRO A 214 11.02 6.19 -16.37
C PRO A 214 9.61 5.63 -16.58
N ALA A 215 9.26 5.33 -17.83
CA ALA A 215 8.03 4.62 -18.15
C ALA A 215 8.18 3.14 -17.74
N PRO A 216 7.13 2.49 -17.21
CA PRO A 216 7.17 1.06 -16.94
C PRO A 216 7.35 0.29 -18.25
N VAL A 217 8.10 -0.81 -18.19
CA VAL A 217 8.19 -1.76 -19.30
C VAL A 217 6.93 -2.61 -19.28
N ILE A 218 6.17 -2.58 -20.36
CA ILE A 218 5.02 -3.45 -20.56
C ILE A 218 5.50 -4.62 -21.43
N GLU A 219 5.70 -5.78 -20.81
CA GLU A 219 6.06 -6.99 -21.55
C GLU A 219 4.95 -7.33 -22.56
N GLY A 220 5.34 -7.50 -23.83
CA GLY A 220 4.41 -7.83 -24.93
C GLY A 220 3.87 -6.66 -25.74
N GLU A 221 4.06 -5.41 -25.32
CA GLU A 221 3.72 -4.24 -26.14
C GLU A 221 4.87 -3.90 -27.09
N LYS A 222 4.70 -4.22 -28.38
CA LYS A 222 5.58 -3.67 -29.43
C LYS A 222 5.43 -2.16 -29.41
N HIS A 223 6.51 -1.43 -29.17
CA HIS A 223 6.57 0.02 -29.36
C HIS A 223 6.21 0.36 -30.81
N VAL A 224 4.95 0.66 -31.09
CA VAL A 224 4.56 1.28 -32.36
C VAL A 224 5.04 2.71 -32.29
N ARG A 225 6.29 2.94 -32.70
CA ARG A 225 6.77 4.27 -33.04
C ARG A 225 5.86 4.76 -34.15
N HIS A 226 4.92 5.65 -33.82
CA HIS A 226 4.21 6.45 -34.81
C HIS A 226 5.21 7.43 -35.41
N GLY A 227 6.05 6.94 -36.33
CA GLY A 227 6.80 7.79 -37.24
C GLY A 227 5.78 8.55 -38.07
N ARG A 228 5.69 9.86 -37.89
CA ARG A 228 5.05 10.73 -38.87
C ARG A 228 5.72 10.46 -40.22
N PRO A 229 4.98 10.15 -41.30
CA PRO A 229 5.57 10.08 -42.62
C PRO A 229 6.06 11.48 -42.99
N VAL A 230 7.37 11.62 -43.18
CA VAL A 230 7.96 12.81 -43.76
C VAL A 230 7.62 12.75 -45.25
N HIS A 231 6.63 13.53 -45.68
CA HIS A 231 6.34 13.67 -47.11
C HIS A 231 7.58 14.23 -47.79
N GLY A 232 8.10 13.45 -48.75
CA GLY A 232 9.22 13.85 -49.59
C GLY A 232 8.84 15.01 -50.49
N VAL A 233 9.73 15.99 -50.58
CA VAL A 233 9.82 16.91 -51.72
C VAL A 233 11.14 16.60 -52.40
N ARG A 234 11.05 16.07 -53.62
CA ARG A 234 12.19 15.88 -54.53
C ARG A 234 12.53 17.23 -55.17
N GLY A 235 13.82 17.57 -55.13
CA GLY A 235 14.63 17.98 -56.29
C GLY A 235 14.30 19.30 -57.00
N GLY A 236 15.19 20.28 -56.83
CA GLY A 236 15.37 21.42 -57.73
C GLY A 236 16.60 22.22 -57.30
N GLU A 237 17.69 22.11 -58.06
CA GLU A 237 18.99 22.78 -57.86
C GLU A 237 18.91 24.33 -57.95
N PRO A 238 19.93 25.04 -57.42
CA PRO A 238 19.93 26.51 -57.35
C PRO A 238 20.44 27.16 -58.64
N VAL A 239 19.92 28.35 -58.96
CA VAL A 239 20.47 29.25 -59.99
C VAL A 239 20.69 30.65 -59.34
N PRO A 240 21.80 31.37 -59.64
CA PRO A 240 22.32 32.43 -58.77
C PRO A 240 21.98 33.88 -59.19
N GLU A 241 22.23 34.79 -58.23
CA GLU A 241 22.53 36.23 -58.28
C GLU A 241 21.64 37.22 -59.07
N THR A 242 21.24 38.32 -58.41
CA THR A 242 21.80 39.68 -58.64
C THR A 242 21.11 40.76 -57.79
N GLY A 243 21.93 41.65 -57.19
CA GLY A 243 21.72 43.10 -57.23
C GLY A 243 20.79 43.79 -56.20
N ALA A 244 21.41 44.39 -55.17
CA ALA A 244 21.30 45.79 -54.72
C ALA A 244 19.89 46.43 -54.52
N VAL A 245 19.58 47.20 -53.47
CA VAL A 245 20.14 48.49 -53.04
C VAL A 245 19.42 48.90 -51.72
N ARG A 246 20.14 49.49 -50.77
CA ARG A 246 19.59 50.30 -49.65
C ARG A 246 19.35 51.75 -50.10
N PRO A 247 18.37 52.46 -49.51
CA PRO A 247 18.73 53.57 -48.61
C PRO A 247 17.83 53.58 -47.35
N ALA A 248 18.29 53.90 -46.14
CA ALA A 248 18.86 55.15 -45.60
C ALA A 248 17.83 56.30 -45.53
N GLY A 249 17.48 56.64 -44.29
CA GLY A 249 16.60 57.72 -43.84
C GLY A 249 16.39 57.56 -42.34
#